data_AF-A0A8T3WU95-F1
#
_entry.id   AF-A0A8T3WU95-F1
#
_cell.length_a   1.000
_cell.length_b   1.000
_cell.length_c   1.000
_cell.angle_alpha   90.00
_cell.angle_beta   90.00
_cell.angle_gamma   90.00
#
_symmetry.space_group_name_H-M   'P 1'
#
loop_
_entity.id
_entity.type
_entity.pdbx_description
1 polymer ?
#
loop_
_entity_poly.entity_id
_entity_poly.type
_entity_poly.pdbx_seq_one_letter_code
_entity_poly.pdbx_strand_id
1 'polypeptide(L)' 'METNYVKICPKCGSSDIESPDAFIIVMYMLPASLRSVHKDTCKDCGYQGIIPEIEKSKIEDFKKEIKTKTNQ' A
#
# COMPACT_ATOMS: atom_id res chain seq x y z
N MET A 1 17.87 10.69 4.28
CA MET A 1 17.59 9.26 4.50
C MET A 1 16.47 8.89 3.55
N GLU A 2 16.80 8.26 2.43
CA GLU A 2 15.79 7.85 1.43
C GLU A 2 14.97 6.69 2.00
N THR A 3 13.67 6.91 2.15
CA THR A 3 12.71 5.89 2.57
C THR A 3 12.61 4.82 1.48
N ASN A 4 13.31 3.71 1.68
CA ASN A 4 13.35 2.56 0.76
C ASN A 4 12.12 1.64 0.90
N TYR A 5 10.95 2.20 1.15
CA TYR A 5 9.71 1.45 1.32
C TYR A 5 8.78 1.73 0.14
N VAL A 6 8.13 0.68 -0.37
CA VAL A 6 7.19 0.74 -1.49
C VAL A 6 5.92 0.02 -1.07
N LYS A 7 4.76 0.66 -1.28
CA LYS A 7 3.46 0.00 -1.09
C LYS A 7 3.27 -1.07 -2.16
N ILE A 8 2.99 -2.30 -1.75
CA ILE A 8 2.72 -3.40 -2.67
C ILE A 8 1.39 -4.05 -2.31
N CYS A 9 0.50 -4.16 -3.29
CA CYS A 9 -0.78 -4.81 -3.14
C CYS A 9 -0.57 -6.26 -2.66
N PRO A 10 -1.13 -6.66 -1.51
CA PRO A 10 -0.97 -8.01 -0.98
C PRO A 10 -1.77 -9.05 -1.78
N LYS A 11 -2.67 -8.60 -2.66
CA LYS A 11 -3.57 -9.47 -3.44
C LYS A 11 -3.00 -9.83 -4.80
N CYS A 12 -2.40 -8.87 -5.52
CA CYS A 12 -1.85 -9.10 -6.85
C CYS A 12 -0.36 -8.80 -6.97
N GLY A 13 0.28 -8.22 -5.95
CA GLY A 13 1.70 -7.85 -6.00
C GLY A 13 2.01 -6.61 -6.83
N SER A 14 0.99 -5.88 -7.29
CA SER A 14 1.17 -4.62 -8.01
C SER A 14 1.61 -3.50 -7.05
N SER A 15 2.55 -2.68 -7.51
CA SER A 15 2.96 -1.44 -6.83
C SER A 15 2.13 -0.23 -7.29
N ASP A 16 1.18 -0.42 -8.21
CA ASP A 16 0.31 0.62 -8.72
C ASP A 16 -0.85 0.85 -7.74
N ILE A 17 -0.55 1.67 -6.73
CA ILE A 17 -1.43 1.95 -5.61
C ILE A 17 -1.89 3.41 -5.69
N GLU A 18 -3.21 3.59 -5.79
CA GLU A 18 -3.85 4.87 -5.59
C GLU A 18 -3.99 5.12 -4.09
N SER A 19 -3.05 5.90 -3.57
CA SER A 19 -3.25 6.61 -2.31
C SER A 19 -3.98 7.93 -2.62
N PRO A 20 -5.01 8.32 -1.88
CA PRO A 20 -5.65 9.62 -2.06
C PRO A 20 -4.65 10.74 -1.69
N ASP A 21 -3.93 11.24 -2.69
CA ASP A 21 -2.75 12.09 -2.56
C ASP A 21 -3.04 13.50 -2.00
N ALA A 22 -4.30 13.95 -2.02
CA ALA A 22 -4.64 15.35 -1.75
C ALA A 22 -4.72 15.75 -0.26
N PHE A 23 -4.56 14.82 0.70
CA PHE A 23 -4.84 15.09 2.12
C PHE A 23 -3.66 14.89 3.08
N ILE A 24 -2.46 14.53 2.61
CA ILE A 24 -1.33 14.25 3.53
C ILE A 24 -0.90 15.51 4.30
N ILE A 25 -0.89 16.69 3.66
CA ILE A 25 -0.55 17.94 4.36
C ILE A 25 -1.64 18.35 5.37
N VAL A 26 -2.92 18.15 5.03
CA VAL A 26 -4.05 18.54 5.89
C VAL A 26 -4.24 17.53 7.04
N MET A 27 -3.90 16.25 6.84
CA MET A 27 -4.04 15.19 7.85
C MET A 27 -3.13 15.36 9.07
N TYR A 28 -1.95 15.96 8.93
CA TYR A 28 -1.12 16.32 10.09
C TYR A 28 -1.68 17.54 10.85
N MET A 29 -2.59 18.30 10.24
CA MET A 29 -3.25 19.46 10.84
C MET A 29 -4.66 19.15 11.37
N LEU A 30 -5.25 18.02 11.00
CA LEU A 30 -6.58 17.59 11.45
C LEU A 30 -6.47 16.75 12.73
N PRO A 31 -7.39 16.94 13.70
CA PRO A 31 -7.42 16.15 14.92
C PRO A 31 -7.59 14.66 14.59
N ALA A 32 -6.97 13.79 15.40
CA ALA A 32 -6.95 12.33 15.18
C ALA A 32 -8.33 11.70 14.97
N SER A 33 -9.40 12.33 15.46
CA SER A 33 -10.80 11.95 15.30
C SER A 33 -11.38 12.16 13.89
N LEU A 34 -10.80 13.05 13.06
CA LEU A 34 -11.11 13.19 11.63
C LEU A 34 -10.12 12.46 10.73
N ARG A 35 -9.19 11.71 11.32
CA ARG A 35 -8.24 10.89 10.58
C ARG A 35 -8.94 9.63 10.07
N SER A 36 -9.89 9.79 9.14
CA SER A 36 -10.50 8.65 8.47
C SER A 36 -9.37 7.82 7.87
N VAL A 37 -9.30 6.55 8.28
CA VAL A 37 -8.29 5.59 7.80
C VAL A 37 -8.48 5.47 6.29
N HIS A 38 -7.73 6.27 5.53
CA HIS A 38 -7.82 6.26 4.09
C HIS A 38 -7.36 4.88 3.62
N LYS A 39 -8.26 4.19 2.92
CA LYS A 39 -7.98 2.89 2.34
C LYS A 39 -7.21 3.13 1.04
N ASP A 40 -6.00 2.61 0.98
CA ASP A 40 -5.26 2.55 -0.27
C ASP A 40 -6.00 1.62 -1.23
N THR A 41 -6.07 2.03 -2.50
CA THR A 41 -6.71 1.24 -3.55
C THR A 41 -5.69 0.79 -4.55
N CYS A 42 -5.55 -0.51 -4.76
CA CYS A 42 -4.74 -1.05 -5.85
C CYS A 42 -5.49 -0.86 -7.17
N LYS A 43 -4.88 -0.15 -8.12
CA LYS A 43 -5.48 0.10 -9.44
C LYS A 43 -5.57 -1.15 -10.31
N ASP A 44 -4.67 -2.10 -10.06
CA ASP A 44 -4.50 -3.30 -10.89
C ASP A 44 -5.60 -4.34 -10.62
N CYS A 45 -5.89 -4.62 -9.34
CA CYS A 45 -6.89 -5.62 -8.96
C CYS A 45 -8.12 -5.05 -8.22
N GLY A 46 -8.17 -3.73 -8.03
CA GLY A 46 -9.25 -3.05 -7.30
C GLY A 46 -9.26 -3.32 -5.80
N TYR A 47 -8.19 -3.89 -5.22
CA TYR A 47 -8.12 -4.17 -3.78
C TYR A 47 -8.12 -2.86 -2.98
N GLN A 48 -9.12 -2.67 -2.13
CA GLN A 48 -9.23 -1.50 -1.26
C GLN A 48 -9.00 -1.91 0.20
N GLY A 49 -8.00 -1.34 0.85
CA GLY A 49 -7.68 -1.68 2.23
C GLY A 49 -6.40 -1.06 2.73
N ILE A 50 -5.81 -1.71 3.73
CA ILE A 50 -4.48 -1.34 4.22
C ILE A 50 -3.48 -2.06 3.30
N ILE A 51 -2.74 -1.30 2.52
CA ILE A 51 -1.71 -1.86 1.63
C ILE A 51 -0.35 -1.73 2.36
N PRO A 52 0.35 -2.84 2.61
CA PRO A 52 1.58 -2.82 3.37
C PRO A 52 2.71 -2.15 2.59
N GLU A 53 3.56 -1.44 3.33
CA GLU A 53 4.80 -0.88 2.85
C GLU A 53 5.92 -1.91 3.03
N ILE A 54 6.52 -2.34 1.92
CA ILE A 54 7.57 -3.36 1.88
C ILE A 54 8.90 -2.67 1.59
N GLU A 55 9.95 -3.04 2.32
CA GLU A 55 11.32 -2.60 2.00
C GLU A 55 11.71 -3.07 0.60
N LYS A 56 12.37 -2.20 -0.19
CA LYS A 56 12.81 -2.53 -1.56
C LYS A 56 13.58 -3.85 -1.64
N SER A 57 14.43 -4.12 -0.65
CA SER A 57 15.22 -5.37 -0.56
C SER A 57 14.38 -6.64 -0.37
N LYS A 58 13.14 -6.52 0.14
CA LYS A 58 12.22 -7.63 0.42
C LYS A 58 11.07 -7.74 -0.60
N ILE A 59 11.03 -6.87 -1.61
CA ILE A 59 9.97 -6.86 -2.62
C ILE A 59 9.92 -8.18 -3.38
N GLU A 60 11.08 -8.74 -3.73
CA GLU A 60 11.15 -9.98 -4.51
C GLU A 60 10.63 -11.19 -3.74
N ASP A 61 10.99 -11.33 -2.47
CA ASP A 61 10.46 -12.37 -1.58
C ASP A 61 8.96 -12.23 -1.39
N PHE A 62 8.48 -11.02 -1.11
CA PHE A 62 7.05 -10.75 -0.95
C PHE A 62 6.24 -11.09 -2.20
N LYS A 63 6.74 -10.74 -3.40
CA LYS A 63 6.09 -11.10 -4.67
C LYS A 63 6.04 -12.61 -4.90
N LYS A 64 7.08 -13.36 -4.47
CA LYS A 64 7.07 -14.83 -4.53
C LYS A 64 6.01 -15.41 -3.60
N GLU A 65 5.89 -14.90 -2.38
CA GLU A 65 4.88 -15.35 -1.42
C GLU A 65 3.45 -15.10 -1.92
N ILE A 66 3.17 -13.94 -2.51
CA ILE A 66 1.85 -13.62 -3.10
C ILE A 66 1.53 -14.59 -4.23
N LYS A 67 2.45 -14.78 -5.19
CA LYS A 67 2.24 -15.71 -6.32
C LYS A 67 1.97 -17.12 -5.84
N THR A 68 2.61 -17.55 -4.76
CA THR A 68 2.40 -18.88 -4.19
C THR A 68 1.01 -19.01 -3.56
N LYS A 69 0.49 -17.95 -2.94
CA LYS A 69 -0.85 -17.92 -2.34
C LYS A 69 -1.99 -17.80 -3.34
N THR A 70 -1.77 -17.18 -4.51
CA THR A 70 -2.83 -17.03 -5.53
C THR A 70 -3.07 -18.32 -6.34
N ASN A 71 -2.15 -19.28 -6.29
CA ASN A 71 -2.20 -20.52 -7.08
C ASN A 71 -2.61 -21.77 -6.28
N GLN A 72 -3.17 -21.60 -5.08
CA GLN A 72 -3.81 -22.64 -4.26
C GLN A 72 -5.32 -22.40 -4.20
#